data_AF-A0AAU6U4P0-F1
#
_entry.id   AF-A0AAU6U4P0-F1
#
_cell.length_a   1.000
_cell.length_b   1.000
_cell.length_c   1.000
_cell.angle_alpha   90.00
_cell.angle_beta   90.00
_cell.angle_gamma   90.00
#
_symmetry.space_group_name_H-M   'P 1'
#
loop_
_entity.id
_entity.type
_entity.pdbx_description
1 polymer ?
#
loop_
_entity_poly.entity_id
_entity_poly.type
_entity_poly.pdbx_seq_one_letter_code
_entity_poly.pdbx_strand_id
1 'polypeptide(L)'
;MGLADLKKKHNLHHQKKFTIDEFIEDADFYAKGKPKVVSLELSLHRDEALTALAFIERGEHLKPSYKKATFSLSTAAIDELGNLTQQDGMNKSLLLRLFTHYFSSLSPEERQTIYERLQEHN
;
A
#
# COMPACT_ATOMS: atom_id res chain seq x y z
N MET A 1 -0.01 -32.49 -27.09
CA MET A 1 -0.32 -31.16 -26.53
C MET A 1 0.75 -30.18 -26.98
N GLY A 2 0.40 -29.04 -27.58
CA GLY A 2 1.33 -28.18 -28.33
C GLY A 2 2.05 -27.14 -27.47
N LEU A 3 3.34 -26.90 -27.76
CA LEU A 3 4.24 -25.93 -27.12
C LEU A 3 3.90 -24.44 -27.46
N ALA A 4 2.62 -24.12 -27.62
CA ALA A 4 2.17 -22.79 -28.07
C ALA A 4 2.03 -21.77 -26.91
N ASP A 5 1.96 -22.22 -25.65
CA ASP A 5 1.62 -21.34 -24.51
C ASP A 5 2.81 -20.84 -23.69
N LEU A 6 4.05 -21.03 -24.14
CA LEU A 6 5.24 -20.52 -23.46
C LEU A 6 5.56 -19.05 -23.81
N LYS A 7 4.54 -18.20 -23.99
CA LYS A 7 4.75 -16.75 -24.19
C LYS A 7 4.02 -15.92 -23.13
N LYS A 8 4.49 -15.99 -21.89
CA LYS A 8 4.24 -14.92 -20.91
C LYS A 8 5.03 -13.68 -21.32
N LYS A 9 4.38 -12.74 -22.01
CA LYS A 9 4.92 -11.39 -22.23
C LYS A 9 4.85 -10.64 -20.90
N HIS A 10 5.95 -10.63 -20.14
CA HIS A 10 6.09 -9.71 -19.02
C HIS A 10 6.48 -8.35 -19.59
N ASN A 11 5.53 -7.41 -19.64
CA ASN A 11 5.86 -6.01 -19.91
C ASN A 11 6.60 -5.48 -18.68
N LEU A 12 7.94 -5.52 -18.71
CA LEU A 12 8.80 -4.87 -17.72
C LEU A 12 8.61 -3.36 -17.86
N HIS A 13 7.64 -2.82 -17.13
CA HIS A 13 7.40 -1.39 -17.08
C HIS A 13 8.54 -0.73 -16.29
N HIS A 14 9.24 0.20 -16.94
CA HIS A 14 10.29 1.08 -16.39
C HIS A 14 11.50 0.38 -15.75
N GLN A 15 12.42 -0.13 -16.59
CA GLN A 15 13.80 -0.28 -16.13
C GLN A 15 14.43 1.11 -16.00
N LYS A 16 14.59 1.57 -14.77
CA LYS A 16 15.42 2.73 -14.45
C LYS A 16 16.84 2.48 -14.97
N LYS A 17 17.52 3.52 -15.46
CA LYS A 17 18.92 3.42 -15.89
C LYS A 17 19.77 3.01 -14.69
N PHE A 18 20.24 1.77 -14.72
CA PHE A 18 21.05 1.16 -13.68
C PHE A 18 22.51 1.60 -13.82
N THR A 19 23.15 1.95 -12.69
CA THR A 19 24.55 2.38 -12.68
C THR A 19 25.48 1.24 -12.27
N ILE A 20 26.75 1.30 -12.66
CA ILE A 20 27.73 0.24 -12.35
C ILE A 20 27.93 0.10 -10.84
N ASP A 21 27.93 1.21 -10.11
CA ASP A 21 28.08 1.20 -8.65
C ASP A 21 26.89 0.50 -7.97
N GLU A 22 25.66 0.71 -8.49
CA GLU A 22 24.45 0.04 -8.00
C GLU A 22 24.50 -1.48 -8.24
N PHE A 23 25.13 -1.92 -9.33
CA PHE A 23 25.37 -3.35 -9.60
C PHE A 23 26.35 -3.98 -8.62
N ILE A 24 27.44 -3.28 -8.35
CA ILE A 24 28.51 -3.77 -7.49
C ILE A 24 27.99 -3.91 -6.06
N GLU A 25 27.25 -2.91 -5.57
CA GLU A 25 26.63 -2.98 -4.25
C GLU A 25 25.66 -4.16 -4.15
N ASP A 26 24.80 -4.37 -5.15
CA ASP A 26 23.83 -5.47 -5.13
C ASP A 26 24.51 -6.85 -5.20
N ALA A 27 25.59 -6.97 -5.97
CA ALA A 27 26.41 -8.18 -6.01
C ALA A 27 27.05 -8.49 -4.64
N ASP A 28 27.54 -7.47 -3.94
CA ASP A 28 28.07 -7.61 -2.60
C ASP A 28 27.00 -8.02 -1.58
N PHE A 29 25.80 -7.45 -1.68
CA PHE A 29 24.67 -7.82 -0.84
C PHE A 29 24.17 -9.25 -1.11
N TYR A 30 24.16 -9.67 -2.39
CA TYR A 30 23.83 -11.03 -2.78
C TYR A 30 24.86 -12.05 -2.26
N ALA A 31 26.16 -11.76 -2.40
CA ALA A 31 27.23 -12.61 -1.87
C ALA A 31 27.17 -12.75 -0.34
N LYS A 32 26.69 -11.72 0.35
CA LYS A 32 26.45 -11.71 1.81
C LYS A 32 25.11 -12.34 2.21
N GLY A 33 24.32 -12.86 1.26
CA GLY A 33 23.04 -13.52 1.50
C GLY A 33 21.88 -12.58 1.85
N LYS A 34 22.00 -11.28 1.54
CA LYS A 34 20.99 -10.25 1.82
C LYS A 34 20.50 -9.61 0.52
N PRO A 35 19.77 -10.33 -0.34
CA PRO A 35 19.33 -9.78 -1.62
C PRO A 35 18.38 -8.60 -1.38
N LYS A 36 18.81 -7.40 -1.77
CA LYS A 36 18.00 -6.19 -1.71
C LYS A 36 17.30 -6.07 -3.06
N VAL A 37 16.05 -6.52 -3.18
CA VAL A 37 15.31 -6.43 -4.46
C VAL A 37 14.97 -4.96 -4.75
N VAL A 38 15.91 -4.21 -5.33
CA VAL A 38 15.70 -2.83 -5.75
C VAL A 38 15.14 -2.80 -7.17
N SER A 39 13.92 -3.31 -7.34
CA SER A 39 13.10 -3.01 -8.53
C SER A 39 11.60 -3.17 -8.27
N LEU A 40 11.17 -2.85 -7.05
CA LEU A 40 9.78 -2.51 -6.81
C LEU A 40 9.79 -1.26 -5.94
N GLU A 41 9.37 -0.14 -6.52
CA GLU A 41 9.21 1.13 -5.82
C GLU A 41 8.39 0.90 -4.54
N LEU A 42 9.07 0.95 -3.40
CA LEU A 42 8.44 0.94 -2.09
C LEU A 42 8.69 2.30 -1.43
N SER A 43 8.24 3.33 -2.13
CA SER A 43 8.16 4.71 -1.62
C SER A 43 6.87 4.96 -0.84
N LEU A 44 6.12 3.92 -0.48
CA LEU A 44 5.02 3.99 0.47
C LEU A 44 5.30 3.03 1.62
N HIS A 45 5.53 3.62 2.79
CA HIS A 45 5.71 2.99 4.10
C HIS A 45 7.01 2.18 4.27
N ARG A 46 8.11 2.90 4.50
CA ARG A 46 9.39 2.34 4.98
C ARG A 46 9.20 1.44 6.19
N ASP A 47 8.24 1.74 7.08
CA ASP A 47 7.98 0.92 8.27
C ASP A 47 7.21 -0.37 7.94
N GLU A 48 6.26 -0.35 7.01
CA GLU A 48 5.60 -1.58 6.51
C GLU A 48 6.57 -2.43 5.68
N ALA A 49 7.47 -1.79 4.94
CA ALA A 49 8.56 -2.43 4.21
C ALA A 49 9.55 -3.14 5.14
N LEU A 50 10.03 -2.45 6.18
CA LEU A 50 10.94 -3.01 7.17
C LEU A 50 10.28 -4.13 7.96
N THR A 51 9.00 -3.97 8.29
CA THR A 51 8.20 -5.00 8.95
C THR A 51 8.05 -6.22 8.03
N ALA A 52 7.66 -6.04 6.77
CA ALA A 52 7.56 -7.13 5.80
C ALA A 52 8.89 -7.85 5.55
N LEU A 53 10.01 -7.13 5.50
CA LEU A 53 11.35 -7.71 5.34
C LEU A 53 11.78 -8.53 6.56
N ALA A 54 11.53 -8.05 7.78
CA ALA A 54 11.81 -8.78 9.02
C ALA A 54 11.00 -10.09 9.12
N PHE A 55 9.81 -10.14 8.53
CA PHE A 55 8.99 -11.35 8.45
C PHE A 55 9.45 -12.32 7.35
N ILE A 56 9.95 -11.81 6.22
CA ILE A 56 10.52 -12.63 5.14
C ILE A 56 11.81 -13.35 5.59
N GLU A 57 12.65 -12.70 6.40
CA GLU A 57 13.86 -13.32 6.98
C GLU A 57 13.55 -14.54 7.88
N ARG A 58 12.31 -14.64 8.42
CA ARG A 58 11.85 -15.79 9.20
C ARG A 58 11.25 -16.93 8.37
N GLY A 59 11.28 -16.83 7.03
CA GLY A 59 10.76 -17.86 6.13
C GLY A 59 9.24 -17.95 6.09
N GLU A 60 8.53 -17.02 6.72
CA GLU A 60 7.08 -16.96 6.72
C GLU A 60 6.64 -16.09 5.55
N HIS A 61 6.11 -16.70 4.48
CA HIS A 61 5.45 -15.98 3.40
C HIS A 61 4.17 -15.33 3.94
N LEU A 62 4.32 -14.18 4.60
CA LEU A 62 3.18 -13.36 4.99
C LEU A 62 2.61 -12.72 3.72
N LYS A 63 1.71 -13.42 3.04
CA LYS A 63 0.60 -12.70 2.43
C LYS A 63 -0.10 -12.00 3.59
N PRO A 64 -0.09 -10.66 3.69
CA PRO A 64 -0.91 -9.99 4.69
C PRO A 64 -2.33 -10.54 4.54
N SER A 65 -2.83 -11.15 5.61
CA SER A 65 -4.16 -11.75 5.62
C SER A 65 -5.17 -10.62 5.69
N TYR A 66 -5.48 -10.04 4.53
CA TYR A 66 -6.51 -9.03 4.42
C TYR A 66 -7.86 -9.68 4.67
N LYS A 67 -8.46 -9.39 5.81
CA LYS A 67 -9.85 -9.74 6.08
C LYS A 67 -10.73 -8.83 5.23
N LYS A 68 -11.55 -9.43 4.37
CA LYS A 68 -12.58 -8.68 3.62
C LYS A 68 -13.63 -8.21 4.62
N ALA A 69 -13.98 -6.93 4.56
CA ALA A 69 -15.08 -6.35 5.32
C ALA A 69 -16.02 -5.63 4.35
N THR A 70 -17.31 -5.85 4.52
CA THR A 70 -18.36 -5.15 3.75
C THR A 70 -19.09 -4.24 4.73
N PHE A 71 -19.18 -2.95 4.41
CA PHE A 71 -19.88 -1.95 5.20
C PHE A 71 -21.09 -1.45 4.44
N SER A 72 -22.20 -1.21 5.15
CA SER A 72 -23.37 -0.53 4.60
C SER A 72 -23.19 0.98 4.75
N LEU A 73 -23.39 1.72 3.67
CA LEU A 73 -23.31 3.18 3.63
C LEU A 73 -24.62 3.73 3.07
N SER A 74 -24.97 4.96 3.46
CA SER A 74 -26.10 5.69 2.85
C SER A 74 -25.77 6.07 1.41
N THR A 75 -26.79 6.29 0.58
CA THR A 75 -26.61 6.71 -0.82
C THR A 75 -25.88 8.05 -0.90
N ALA A 76 -26.25 9.02 -0.05
CA ALA A 76 -25.59 10.31 0.05
C ALA A 76 -24.08 10.18 0.35
N ALA A 77 -23.70 9.32 1.31
CA ALA A 77 -22.29 9.10 1.65
C ALA A 77 -21.50 8.42 0.52
N ILE A 78 -22.15 7.55 -0.28
CA ILE A 78 -21.52 6.93 -1.45
C ILE A 78 -21.23 7.97 -2.52
N ASP A 79 -22.14 8.93 -2.72
CA ASP A 79 -22.01 10.01 -3.70
C ASP A 79 -20.94 11.02 -3.26
N GLU A 80 -20.95 11.45 -2.00
CA GLU A 80 -19.92 12.33 -1.42
C GLU A 80 -18.52 11.70 -1.54
N LEU A 81 -18.38 10.42 -1.16
CA LEU A 81 -17.14 9.67 -1.30
C LEU A 81 -16.71 9.59 -2.78
N GLY A 82 -17.68 9.40 -3.69
CA GLY A 82 -17.44 9.41 -5.13
C GLY A 82 -16.87 10.75 -5.61
N ASN A 83 -17.52 11.85 -5.27
CA ASN A 83 -17.14 13.19 -5.68
C ASN A 83 -15.75 13.57 -5.17
N LEU A 84 -15.43 13.27 -3.90
CA LEU A 84 -14.10 13.51 -3.32
C LEU A 84 -13.02 12.72 -4.08
N THR A 85 -13.26 11.45 -4.38
CA THR A 85 -12.29 10.63 -5.11
C THR A 85 -12.04 11.10 -6.55
N GLN A 86 -13.05 11.69 -7.20
CA GLN A 86 -12.91 12.23 -8.55
C GLN A 86 -12.12 13.55 -8.55
N GLN A 87 -12.32 14.40 -7.54
CA GLN A 87 -11.61 15.67 -7.41
C GLN A 87 -10.13 15.46 -7.07
N ASP A 88 -9.85 14.58 -6.11
CA ASP A 88 -8.49 14.36 -5.58
C ASP A 88 -7.68 13.32 -6.38
N GLY A 89 -8.33 12.60 -7.29
CA GLY A 89 -7.71 11.50 -8.05
C GLY A 89 -7.32 10.28 -7.19
N MET A 90 -7.86 10.17 -5.97
CA MET A 90 -7.56 9.07 -5.04
C MET A 90 -8.57 7.93 -5.13
N ASN A 91 -8.14 6.70 -4.83
CA ASN A 91 -9.04 5.54 -4.78
C ASN A 91 -9.89 5.54 -3.48
N LYS A 92 -11.16 5.16 -3.56
CA LYS A 92 -12.09 5.04 -2.40
C LYS A 92 -11.49 4.25 -1.24
N SER A 93 -10.87 3.11 -1.51
CA SER A 93 -10.24 2.26 -0.49
C SER A 93 -9.01 2.92 0.13
N LEU A 94 -8.26 3.73 -0.62
CA LEU A 94 -7.12 4.48 -0.10
C LEU A 94 -7.62 5.60 0.83
N LEU A 95 -8.64 6.35 0.40
CA LEU A 95 -9.22 7.44 1.19
C LEU A 95 -9.76 6.94 2.53
N LEU A 96 -10.51 5.83 2.54
CA LEU A 96 -11.01 5.22 3.78
C LEU A 96 -9.89 4.81 4.74
N ARG A 97 -8.79 4.26 4.21
CA ARG A 97 -7.61 3.91 5.02
C ARG A 97 -6.94 5.15 5.62
N LEU A 98 -6.80 6.22 4.83
CA LEU A 98 -6.23 7.48 5.29
C LEU A 98 -7.08 8.11 6.39
N PHE A 99 -8.40 8.19 6.21
CA PHE A 99 -9.29 8.72 7.24
C PHE A 99 -9.28 7.87 8.50
N THR A 100 -9.26 6.54 8.37
CA THR A 100 -9.17 5.64 9.54
C THR A 100 -7.85 5.87 10.29
N HIS A 101 -6.74 5.98 9.57
CA HIS A 101 -5.43 6.24 10.17
C HIS A 101 -5.37 7.62 10.83
N TYR A 102 -5.83 8.66 10.13
CA TYR A 102 -5.93 10.01 10.66
C TYR A 102 -6.74 10.04 11.96
N PHE A 103 -7.94 9.47 11.96
CA PHE A 103 -8.81 9.42 13.13
C PHE A 103 -8.16 8.64 14.28
N SER A 104 -7.44 7.55 13.97
CA SER A 104 -6.69 6.80 14.97
C SER A 104 -5.51 7.57 15.57
N SER A 105 -4.94 8.54 14.85
CA SER A 105 -3.82 9.35 15.35
C SER A 105 -4.24 10.52 16.24
N LEU A 106 -5.52 10.92 16.17
CA LEU A 106 -6.07 12.00 16.99
C LEU A 106 -6.17 11.62 18.47
N SER A 107 -6.04 12.63 19.32
CA SER A 107 -6.27 12.53 20.77
C SER A 107 -7.76 12.33 21.10
N PRO A 108 -8.09 11.83 22.30
CA PRO A 108 -9.48 11.64 22.71
C PRO A 108 -10.32 12.92 22.67
N GLU A 109 -9.73 14.06 23.05
CA GLU A 109 -10.40 15.36 23.07
C GLU A 109 -10.76 15.83 21.65
N GLU A 110 -9.81 15.73 20.71
CA GLU A 110 -10.04 16.09 19.29
C GLU A 110 -11.12 15.21 18.64
N ARG A 111 -11.12 13.91 18.97
CA ARG A 111 -12.19 13.01 18.49
C ARG A 111 -13.55 13.43 19.03
N GLN A 112 -13.62 13.90 20.27
CA GLN A 112 -14.85 14.35 20.89
C GLN A 112 -15.40 15.60 20.22
N THR A 113 -14.54 16.57 19.90
CA THR A 113 -14.93 17.76 19.12
C THR A 113 -15.48 17.38 17.74
N ILE A 114 -14.90 16.38 17.07
CA ILE A 114 -15.41 15.87 15.79
C ILE A 114 -16.82 15.27 15.96
N TYR A 115 -17.04 14.48 17.02
CA TYR A 115 -18.36 13.90 17.28
C TYR A 115 -19.42 14.97 17.54
N GLU A 116 -19.12 15.98 18.35
CA GLU A 116 -20.04 17.10 18.63
C GLU A 116 -20.42 17.82 17.33
N ARG A 117 -19.42 18.17 16.50
CA ARG A 117 -19.66 18.85 15.22
C ARG A 117 -20.49 18.04 14.24
N LEU A 118 -20.31 16.71 14.22
CA LEU A 118 -21.07 15.82 13.32
C LEU A 118 -22.48 15.53 13.86
N GLN A 119 -22.70 15.61 15.17
CA GLN A 119 -24.04 15.49 15.76
C GLN A 119 -24.90 16.74 15.51
N GLU A 120 -24.31 17.93 15.45
CA GLU A 120 -25.04 19.17 15.13
C GLU A 120 -25.57 19.23 13.68
N HIS A 121 -25.01 18.41 12.79
CA HIS A 121 -25.33 18.40 11.36
C HIS A 121 -26.25 17.24 10.92
N ASN A 122 -26.72 16.40 11.85
CA ASN A 122 -27.78 15.39 11.60
C ASN A 122 -29.12 15.84 12.19
#